data_AF-A0A1Q4WUQ8-F1
#
_entry.id   AF-A0A1Q4WUQ8-F1
#
_cell.length_a   1.000
_cell.length_b   1.000
_cell.length_c   1.000
_cell.angle_alpha   90.00
_cell.angle_beta   90.00
_cell.angle_gamma   90.00
#
_symmetry.space_group_name_H-M   'P 1'
#
loop_
_entity.id
_entity.type
_entity.pdbx_description
1 polymer ?
#
loop_
_entity_poly.entity_id
_entity_poly.type
_entity_poly.pdbx_seq_one_letter_code
_entity_poly.pdbx_strand_id
1 'polypeptide(L)'
;MGVVASVREVAETLVVRGVLPGELDGALVWSGKFGVSGVRLGPGGAQWYRGPRPAVLVAADRPSGATMARPVFDGEVWHTAMSHPDLGYAEHVTLSPDGEVLRAEPFPLDGAPRMRAVGVTGRFVVVFDSAPYYSRAADLVGLRDPYSGPAAGPARVGLLAYGRPDWFEVGDGEVRSLVNVYEDLGRVVVDAIWAPGVLRRHVLDLATGGVRRIDLPAMDVGTVDERFAGRRHRFVFGTAGTAIVRHDVALGCTWRREVGVTPVQPVFVPRGEDEGDGWVVAVAGDEVLVLDAADLAGPPVAVVRLPFAVAASRHATWLPRR
;
A
#
# COMPACT_ATOMS: atom_id res chain seq x y z
N MET A 1 23.23 -2.49 -25.25
CA MET A 1 22.95 -1.14 -25.79
C MET A 1 21.88 -0.52 -24.95
N GLY A 2 22.28 0.41 -24.07
CA GLY A 2 21.36 1.10 -23.17
C GLY A 2 20.42 2.00 -23.96
N VAL A 3 19.12 1.78 -23.77
CA VAL A 3 18.11 2.77 -24.10
C VAL A 3 17.47 3.15 -22.77
N VAL A 4 18.07 4.16 -22.11
CA VAL A 4 17.33 4.97 -21.15
C VAL A 4 16.30 5.71 -21.98
N ALA A 5 15.10 5.13 -22.12
CA ALA A 5 13.98 5.84 -22.72
C ALA A 5 13.66 7.01 -21.79
N SER A 6 14.02 8.21 -22.22
CA SER A 6 13.66 9.45 -21.55
C SER A 6 12.15 9.48 -21.34
N VAL A 7 11.74 9.81 -20.11
CA VAL A 7 10.36 10.08 -19.74
C VAL A 7 9.83 11.17 -20.68
N ARG A 8 9.00 10.81 -21.67
CA ARG A 8 8.25 11.81 -22.43
C ARG A 8 7.01 12.17 -21.64
N GLU A 9 7.18 13.16 -20.77
CA GLU A 9 6.09 13.86 -20.14
C GLU A 9 5.25 14.55 -21.23
N VAL A 10 4.09 13.97 -21.56
CA VAL A 10 3.06 14.67 -22.33
C VAL A 10 2.22 15.42 -21.31
N ALA A 11 2.67 16.63 -20.95
CA ALA A 11 1.97 17.49 -20.00
C ALA A 11 0.78 18.17 -20.69
N GLU A 12 -0.40 17.57 -20.57
CA GLU A 12 -1.65 18.21 -20.99
C GLU A 12 -2.28 18.91 -19.79
N THR A 13 -2.61 20.20 -19.94
CA THR A 13 -3.33 20.97 -18.92
C THR A 13 -4.75 20.45 -18.80
N LEU A 14 -5.15 20.12 -17.58
CA LEU A 14 -6.47 19.57 -17.27
C LEU A 14 -7.44 20.65 -16.80
N VAL A 15 -8.73 20.39 -16.97
CA VAL A 15 -9.80 21.26 -16.48
C VAL A 15 -9.98 21.06 -14.97
N VAL A 16 -9.90 22.15 -14.22
CA VAL A 16 -10.09 22.17 -12.77
C VAL A 16 -11.39 22.90 -12.43
N ARG A 17 -12.23 22.27 -11.61
CA ARG A 17 -13.38 22.90 -10.94
C ARG A 17 -13.06 23.13 -9.47
N GLY A 18 -13.38 24.31 -8.94
CA GLY A 18 -12.95 24.71 -7.59
C GLY A 18 -11.57 25.37 -7.62
N VAL A 19 -10.92 25.44 -6.46
CA VAL A 19 -9.60 26.09 -6.31
C VAL A 19 -8.64 25.06 -5.74
N LEU A 20 -7.56 24.77 -6.47
CA LEU A 20 -6.48 23.93 -5.93
C LEU A 20 -5.79 24.70 -4.80
N PRO A 21 -5.64 24.10 -3.60
CA PRO A 21 -4.88 24.70 -2.51
C PRO A 21 -3.44 25.00 -2.94
N GLY A 22 -2.90 26.14 -2.51
CA GLY A 22 -1.54 26.55 -2.89
C GLY A 22 -0.46 25.65 -2.31
N GLU A 23 -0.72 25.05 -1.16
CA GLU A 23 0.18 24.14 -0.47
C GLU A 23 0.07 22.69 -1.01
N LEU A 24 -0.93 22.39 -1.84
CA LEU A 24 -1.04 21.12 -2.55
C LEU A 24 -0.19 21.17 -3.83
N ASP A 25 1.14 21.07 -3.68
CA ASP A 25 2.10 21.12 -4.79
C ASP A 25 2.93 19.83 -4.91
N GLY A 26 2.66 19.06 -5.96
CA GLY A 26 3.26 17.76 -6.17
C GLY A 26 2.52 16.95 -7.22
N ALA A 27 2.71 15.63 -7.21
CA ALA A 27 2.07 14.74 -8.16
C ALA A 27 1.43 13.52 -7.49
N LEU A 28 0.17 13.28 -7.82
CA LEU A 28 -0.48 12.00 -7.56
C LEU A 28 -0.04 11.02 -8.64
N VAL A 29 0.51 9.87 -8.24
CA VAL A 29 1.04 8.86 -9.15
C VAL A 29 0.41 7.52 -8.88
N TRP A 30 0.00 6.80 -9.93
CA TRP A 30 -0.50 5.44 -9.81
C TRP A 30 0.05 4.52 -10.89
N SER A 31 0.14 3.24 -10.56
CA SER A 31 0.51 2.22 -11.54
C SER A 31 -0.71 1.77 -12.36
N GLY A 32 -0.55 1.64 -13.67
CA GLY A 32 -1.52 1.07 -14.59
C GLY A 32 -0.96 -0.09 -15.41
N LYS A 33 -1.80 -0.66 -16.29
CA LYS A 33 -1.42 -1.79 -17.15
C LYS A 33 -0.17 -1.53 -17.99
N PHE A 34 0.04 -0.29 -18.44
CA PHE A 34 1.08 0.08 -19.40
C PHE A 34 2.25 0.89 -18.82
N GLY A 35 2.28 1.10 -17.51
CA GLY A 35 3.32 1.90 -16.87
C GLY A 35 2.77 2.75 -15.73
N VAL A 36 3.36 3.92 -15.57
CA VAL A 36 3.00 4.88 -14.52
C VAL A 36 2.26 6.05 -15.15
N SER A 37 1.15 6.44 -14.55
CA SER A 37 0.41 7.66 -14.89
C SER A 37 0.32 8.53 -13.66
N GLY A 38 0.24 9.84 -13.84
CA GLY A 38 0.07 10.75 -12.73
C GLY A 38 -0.59 12.06 -13.13
N VAL A 39 -1.00 12.81 -12.12
CA VAL A 39 -1.45 14.20 -12.27
C VAL A 39 -0.63 15.05 -11.33
N ARG A 40 0.09 16.02 -11.91
CA ARG A 40 0.71 17.09 -11.14
C ARG A 40 -0.36 18.11 -10.76
N LEU A 41 -0.41 18.46 -9.48
CA LEU A 41 -1.30 19.48 -8.92
C LEU A 41 -0.41 20.57 -8.31
N GLY A 42 -0.81 21.82 -8.44
CA GLY A 42 -0.13 22.95 -7.81
C GLY A 42 -0.77 24.29 -8.18
N PRO A 43 -0.13 25.42 -7.82
CA PRO A 43 -0.65 26.76 -8.08
C PRO A 43 -0.89 27.06 -9.57
N GLY A 44 -0.15 26.40 -10.45
CA GLY A 44 -0.29 26.51 -11.91
C GLY A 44 -1.43 25.69 -12.51
N GLY A 45 -2.25 25.01 -11.69
CA GLY A 45 -3.33 24.14 -12.14
C GLY A 45 -2.96 22.66 -12.07
N ALA A 46 -3.60 21.86 -12.93
CA ALA A 46 -3.39 20.42 -12.99
C ALA A 46 -2.85 19.99 -14.37
N GLN A 47 -1.88 19.09 -14.37
CA GLN A 47 -1.25 18.57 -15.59
C GLN A 47 -1.20 17.05 -15.53
N TRP A 48 -1.74 16.39 -16.54
CA TRP A 48 -1.60 14.95 -16.67
C TRP A 48 -0.21 14.59 -17.22
N TYR A 49 0.36 13.48 -16.78
CA TYR A 49 1.54 12.90 -17.41
C TYR A 49 1.52 11.37 -17.39
N ARG A 50 2.28 10.77 -18.32
CA ARG A 50 2.51 9.33 -18.40
C ARG A 50 4.00 9.06 -18.57
N GLY A 51 4.53 8.11 -17.80
CA GLY A 51 5.87 7.58 -17.94
C GLY A 51 5.88 6.16 -18.49
N PRO A 52 6.96 5.73 -19.16
CA PRO A 52 7.15 4.33 -19.51
C PRO A 52 7.17 3.46 -18.25
N ARG A 53 6.77 2.19 -18.37
CA ARG A 53 7.05 1.21 -17.31
C ARG A 53 8.57 1.09 -17.15
N PRO A 54 9.14 1.23 -15.94
CA PRO A 54 10.56 0.96 -15.71
C PRO A 54 10.95 -0.42 -16.26
N ALA A 55 12.09 -0.52 -16.94
CA ALA A 55 12.53 -1.76 -17.60
C ALA A 55 12.63 -2.94 -16.62
N VAL A 56 13.01 -2.68 -15.37
CA VAL A 56 13.08 -3.66 -14.27
C VAL A 56 11.71 -4.30 -13.92
N LEU A 57 10.60 -3.68 -14.31
CA LEU A 57 9.25 -4.19 -14.09
C LEU A 57 8.68 -4.93 -15.33
N VAL A 58 9.47 -5.11 -16.38
CA VAL A 58 9.09 -5.95 -17.53
C VAL A 58 9.22 -7.42 -17.12
N ALA A 59 8.14 -8.18 -17.29
CA ALA A 59 7.96 -9.53 -16.75
C ALA A 59 8.94 -10.60 -17.28
N ALA A 60 9.84 -10.26 -18.21
CA ALA A 60 10.64 -11.23 -18.96
C ALA A 60 11.60 -12.06 -18.10
N ASP A 61 11.99 -11.57 -16.91
CA ASP A 61 13.02 -12.21 -16.07
C ASP A 61 12.53 -12.64 -14.67
N ARG A 62 11.21 -12.68 -14.41
CA ARG A 62 10.71 -13.16 -13.10
C ARG A 62 10.67 -14.69 -13.08
N PRO A 63 11.25 -15.37 -12.06
CA PRO A 63 10.97 -16.78 -11.82
C PRO A 63 9.45 -16.97 -11.76
N SER A 64 8.95 -18.02 -12.43
CA SER A 64 7.52 -18.34 -12.45
C SER A 64 6.99 -18.42 -11.02
N GLY A 65 6.05 -17.54 -10.67
CA GLY A 65 5.34 -17.60 -9.39
C GLY A 65 5.93 -16.80 -8.22
N ALA A 66 7.13 -16.21 -8.35
CA ALA A 66 7.71 -15.39 -7.28
C ALA A 66 6.83 -14.17 -6.99
N THR A 67 6.65 -13.86 -5.70
CA THR A 67 5.86 -12.71 -5.24
C THR A 67 6.72 -11.79 -4.40
N MET A 68 6.48 -10.49 -4.52
CA MET A 68 7.23 -9.44 -3.85
C MET A 68 6.25 -8.52 -3.14
N ALA A 69 6.45 -8.31 -1.84
CA ALA A 69 5.69 -7.37 -1.05
C ALA A 69 5.90 -5.93 -1.54
N ARG A 70 4.92 -5.05 -1.30
CA ARG A 70 5.10 -3.61 -1.57
C ARG A 70 6.29 -3.09 -0.75
N PRO A 71 7.34 -2.52 -1.38
CA PRO A 71 8.48 -2.01 -0.65
C PRO A 71 8.10 -0.88 0.31
N VAL A 72 8.81 -0.78 1.44
CA VAL A 72 8.68 0.28 2.43
C VAL A 72 10.03 0.95 2.65
N PHE A 73 10.07 2.27 2.77
CA PHE A 73 11.30 3.03 3.01
C PHE A 73 11.41 3.37 4.49
N ASP A 74 12.56 3.11 5.11
CA ASP A 74 12.79 3.39 6.53
C ASP A 74 13.44 4.77 6.79
N GLY A 75 13.83 5.47 5.72
CA GLY A 75 14.57 6.74 5.77
C GLY A 75 15.98 6.62 5.16
N GLU A 76 16.51 5.41 5.02
CA GLU A 76 17.83 5.13 4.48
C GLU A 76 17.77 4.18 3.29
N VAL A 77 17.05 3.05 3.43
CA VAL A 77 16.93 2.00 2.42
C VAL A 77 15.47 1.55 2.24
N TRP A 78 15.18 0.95 1.08
CA TRP A 78 13.92 0.26 0.85
C TRP A 78 14.00 -1.17 1.37
N HIS A 79 12.93 -1.66 1.98
CA HIS A 79 12.77 -3.04 2.41
C HIS A 79 11.64 -3.70 1.62
N THR A 80 11.85 -4.93 1.16
CA THR A 80 10.79 -5.80 0.65
C THR A 80 11.00 -7.24 1.09
N ALA A 81 9.93 -8.04 1.02
CA ALA A 81 9.98 -9.48 1.23
C ALA A 81 9.58 -10.19 -0.06
N MET A 82 10.36 -11.19 -0.46
CA MET A 82 10.15 -11.96 -1.68
C MET A 82 9.96 -13.44 -1.37
N SER A 83 8.85 -14.02 -1.80
CA SER A 83 8.57 -15.46 -1.67
C SER A 83 8.79 -16.17 -3.00
N HIS A 84 9.49 -17.30 -2.95
CA HIS A 84 9.86 -18.12 -4.10
C HIS A 84 9.26 -19.51 -3.97
N PRO A 85 8.19 -19.83 -4.73
CA PRO A 85 7.43 -21.04 -4.46
C PRO A 85 8.16 -22.38 -4.53
N ASP A 86 9.25 -22.46 -5.28
CA ASP A 86 10.02 -23.70 -5.46
C ASP A 86 11.23 -23.82 -4.53
N LEU A 87 11.49 -22.81 -3.67
CA LEU A 87 12.75 -22.74 -2.91
C LEU A 87 12.56 -23.00 -1.40
N GLY A 88 11.33 -22.99 -0.88
CA GLY A 88 11.05 -23.26 0.54
C GLY A 88 11.55 -22.18 1.50
N TYR A 89 11.86 -20.99 0.98
CA TYR A 89 12.22 -19.81 1.77
C TYR A 89 11.66 -18.54 1.11
N ALA A 90 11.65 -17.46 1.87
CA ALA A 90 11.54 -16.11 1.35
C ALA A 90 12.80 -15.31 1.67
N GLU A 91 12.95 -14.15 1.07
CA GLU A 91 14.08 -13.26 1.28
C GLU A 91 13.59 -11.92 1.79
N HIS A 92 14.27 -11.37 2.80
CA HIS A 92 14.24 -9.95 3.07
C HIS A 92 15.27 -9.29 2.16
N VAL A 93 14.80 -8.41 1.28
CA VAL A 93 15.63 -7.70 0.33
C VAL A 93 15.68 -6.23 0.72
N THR A 94 16.88 -5.67 0.77
CA THR A 94 17.10 -4.23 0.93
C THR A 94 17.56 -3.62 -0.39
N LEU A 95 17.08 -2.41 -0.69
CA LEU A 95 17.47 -1.68 -1.88
C LEU A 95 17.92 -0.25 -1.54
N SER A 96 18.86 0.28 -2.31
CA SER A 96 19.24 1.70 -2.25
C SER A 96 18.04 2.59 -2.61
N PRO A 97 18.07 3.90 -2.26
CA PRO A 97 17.04 4.84 -2.66
C PRO A 97 16.71 4.83 -4.17
N ASP A 98 17.69 4.49 -5.01
CA ASP A 98 17.56 4.39 -6.48
C ASP A 98 17.04 3.02 -6.96
N GLY A 99 16.83 2.07 -6.05
CA GLY A 99 16.26 0.76 -6.34
C GLY A 99 17.29 -0.33 -6.69
N GLU A 100 18.57 -0.11 -6.41
CA GLU A 100 19.60 -1.14 -6.56
C GLU A 100 19.57 -2.10 -5.37
N VAL A 101 19.63 -3.41 -5.61
CA VAL A 101 19.64 -4.41 -4.52
C VAL A 101 20.95 -4.33 -3.74
N LEU A 102 20.85 -4.12 -2.43
CA LEU A 102 21.98 -4.03 -1.50
C LEU A 102 22.24 -5.36 -0.78
N ARG A 103 21.18 -6.01 -0.28
CA ARG A 103 21.22 -7.34 0.34
C ARG A 103 19.96 -8.13 0.01
N ALA A 104 20.09 -9.45 -0.01
CA ALA A 104 18.99 -10.41 -0.03
C ALA A 104 19.32 -11.50 1.02
N GLU A 105 18.56 -11.52 2.11
CA GLU A 105 18.78 -12.43 3.24
C GLU A 105 17.62 -13.42 3.34
N PRO A 106 17.87 -14.74 3.20
CA PRO A 106 16.83 -15.73 3.24
C PRO A 106 16.31 -15.96 4.66
N PHE A 107 15.02 -16.20 4.78
CA PHE A 107 14.35 -16.63 6.00
C PHE A 107 13.40 -17.80 5.71
N PRO A 108 13.28 -18.78 6.63
CA PRO A 108 12.48 -19.97 6.40
C PRO A 108 10.98 -19.63 6.38
N LEU A 109 10.25 -20.29 5.47
CA LEU A 109 8.79 -20.29 5.41
C LEU A 109 8.26 -21.70 5.24
N ASP A 110 7.11 -21.96 5.86
CA ASP A 110 6.37 -23.19 5.64
C ASP A 110 5.50 -23.01 4.40
N GLY A 111 6.03 -23.45 3.25
CA GLY A 111 5.38 -23.25 1.96
C GLY A 111 5.65 -21.86 1.36
N ALA A 112 4.76 -21.42 0.47
CA ALA A 112 4.96 -20.24 -0.34
C ALA A 112 3.73 -19.32 -0.31
N PRO A 113 3.56 -18.55 0.77
CA PRO A 113 2.49 -17.56 0.84
C PRO A 113 2.75 -16.47 -0.20
N ARG A 114 1.67 -15.79 -0.60
CA ARG A 114 1.78 -14.62 -1.45
C ARG A 114 2.34 -13.45 -0.63
N MET A 115 3.55 -13.01 -0.93
CA MET A 115 4.13 -11.82 -0.28
C MET A 115 3.44 -10.56 -0.80
N ARG A 116 2.52 -10.01 0.00
CA ARG A 116 1.75 -8.80 -0.35
C ARG A 116 2.20 -7.57 0.41
N ALA A 117 2.68 -7.76 1.63
CA ALA A 117 3.04 -6.68 2.53
C ALA A 117 4.30 -7.01 3.30
N VAL A 118 5.07 -5.97 3.58
CA VAL A 118 6.18 -5.94 4.53
C VAL A 118 6.03 -4.66 5.33
N GLY A 119 6.47 -4.69 6.58
CA GLY A 119 6.57 -3.51 7.43
C GLY A 119 7.95 -3.41 8.04
N VAL A 120 8.30 -2.23 8.52
CA VAL A 120 9.53 -1.99 9.27
C VAL A 120 9.19 -1.20 10.52
N THR A 121 9.87 -1.52 11.61
CA THR A 121 9.89 -0.75 12.85
C THR A 121 11.34 -0.45 13.22
N GLY A 122 11.57 0.21 14.35
CA GLY A 122 12.94 0.49 14.80
C GLY A 122 13.77 -0.77 15.06
N ARG A 123 13.13 -1.93 15.34
CA ARG A 123 13.81 -3.20 15.62
C ARG A 123 13.49 -4.36 14.68
N PHE A 124 12.39 -4.30 13.94
CA PHE A 124 11.89 -5.48 13.22
C PHE A 124 11.55 -5.18 11.77
N VAL A 125 11.87 -6.13 10.89
CA VAL A 125 11.15 -6.32 9.64
C VAL A 125 9.95 -7.21 9.94
N VAL A 126 8.77 -6.79 9.51
CA VAL A 126 7.50 -7.48 9.77
C VAL A 126 7.00 -8.12 8.49
N VAL A 127 6.86 -9.44 8.49
CA VAL A 127 6.41 -10.24 7.35
C VAL A 127 5.12 -10.99 7.67
N PHE A 128 4.43 -11.44 6.63
CA PHE A 128 3.16 -12.13 6.76
C PHE A 128 3.23 -13.50 6.10
N ASP A 129 2.78 -14.49 6.83
CA ASP A 129 2.54 -15.84 6.34
C ASP A 129 1.05 -16.11 6.42
N SER A 130 0.34 -16.05 5.30
CA SER A 130 -1.11 -16.18 5.26
C SER A 130 -1.56 -16.92 4.01
N ALA A 131 -2.49 -17.86 4.18
CA ALA A 131 -3.17 -18.51 3.07
C ALA A 131 -3.86 -17.48 2.13
N PRO A 132 -4.04 -17.79 0.83
CA PRO A 132 -3.69 -19.04 0.15
C PRO A 132 -2.19 -19.16 -0.17
N TYR A 133 -1.74 -20.41 -0.39
CA TYR A 133 -0.36 -20.74 -0.74
C TYR A 133 -0.26 -21.12 -2.21
N TYR A 134 0.92 -20.97 -2.80
CA TYR A 134 1.17 -21.43 -4.16
C TYR A 134 0.92 -22.94 -4.31
N SER A 135 0.26 -23.31 -5.40
CA SER A 135 0.02 -24.69 -5.81
C SER A 135 0.67 -24.95 -7.16
N ARG A 136 1.74 -25.74 -7.14
CA ARG A 136 2.41 -26.18 -8.37
C ARG A 136 1.47 -26.94 -9.31
N ALA A 137 0.51 -27.70 -8.76
CA ALA A 137 -0.49 -28.38 -9.58
C ALA A 137 -1.41 -27.39 -10.31
N ALA A 138 -1.86 -26.34 -9.62
CA ALA A 138 -2.66 -25.26 -10.22
C ALA A 138 -1.89 -24.50 -11.31
N ASP A 139 -0.60 -24.24 -11.07
CA ASP A 139 0.28 -23.60 -12.05
C ASP A 139 0.49 -24.48 -13.30
N LEU A 140 0.77 -25.77 -13.11
CA LEU A 140 0.98 -26.73 -14.20
C LEU A 140 -0.24 -26.89 -15.13
N VAL A 141 -1.46 -26.75 -14.60
CA VAL A 141 -2.69 -26.77 -15.43
C VAL A 141 -3.06 -25.40 -16.01
N GLY A 142 -2.22 -24.38 -15.79
CA GLY A 142 -2.36 -23.06 -16.41
C GLY A 142 -3.43 -22.17 -15.76
N LEU A 143 -3.74 -22.35 -14.47
CA LEU A 143 -4.65 -21.42 -13.78
C LEU A 143 -4.04 -20.02 -13.74
N ARG A 144 -4.86 -19.00 -14.02
CA ARG A 144 -4.43 -17.60 -13.99
C ARG A 144 -3.95 -17.14 -12.60
N ASP A 145 -4.49 -17.73 -11.55
CA ASP A 145 -4.03 -17.55 -10.17
C ASP A 145 -3.72 -18.92 -9.56
N PRO A 146 -2.43 -19.33 -9.49
CA PRO A 146 -2.04 -20.64 -8.98
C PRO A 146 -1.97 -20.70 -7.44
N TYR A 147 -2.52 -19.72 -6.73
CA TYR A 147 -2.59 -19.75 -5.26
C TYR A 147 -3.91 -20.38 -4.81
N SER A 148 -3.83 -21.47 -4.05
CA SER A 148 -4.99 -22.25 -3.63
C SER A 148 -4.94 -22.56 -2.13
N GLY A 149 -6.11 -22.68 -1.52
CA GLY A 149 -6.25 -22.97 -0.10
C GLY A 149 -7.59 -22.50 0.43
N PRO A 150 -7.96 -22.87 1.67
CA PRO A 150 -9.17 -22.37 2.29
C PRO A 150 -9.07 -20.85 2.48
N ALA A 151 -10.18 -20.13 2.25
CA ALA A 151 -10.25 -18.69 2.45
C ALA A 151 -10.00 -18.29 3.92
N ALA A 152 -10.33 -19.17 4.87
CA ALA A 152 -10.03 -19.04 6.30
C ALA A 152 -8.86 -19.95 6.71
N GLY A 153 -7.79 -19.97 5.90
CA GLY A 153 -6.55 -20.67 6.26
C GLY A 153 -5.78 -19.94 7.37
N PRO A 154 -4.87 -20.64 8.06
CA PRO A 154 -4.09 -20.07 9.15
C PRO A 154 -3.24 -18.88 8.68
N ALA A 155 -3.01 -17.93 9.58
CA ALA A 155 -2.21 -16.76 9.32
C ALA A 155 -1.33 -16.37 10.52
N ARG A 156 -0.10 -15.98 10.22
CA ARG A 156 0.95 -15.62 11.17
C ARG A 156 1.61 -14.31 10.78
N VAL A 157 2.05 -13.55 11.78
CA VAL A 157 2.93 -12.39 11.60
C VAL A 157 4.30 -12.75 12.14
N GLY A 158 5.33 -12.54 11.32
CA GLY A 158 6.72 -12.82 11.67
C GLY A 158 7.46 -11.53 11.95
N LEU A 159 8.18 -11.48 13.08
CA LEU A 159 9.07 -10.38 13.42
C LEU A 159 10.52 -10.82 13.21
N LEU A 160 11.22 -10.23 12.24
CA LEU A 160 12.63 -10.50 11.97
C LEU A 160 13.49 -9.42 12.61
N ALA A 161 14.32 -9.81 13.58
CA ALA A 161 15.46 -9.01 14.02
C ALA A 161 16.77 -9.46 13.34
N TYR A 162 16.95 -10.77 13.14
CA TYR A 162 18.18 -11.38 12.58
C TYR A 162 17.87 -12.64 11.74
N GLY A 163 17.32 -12.49 10.54
CA GLY A 163 17.18 -13.55 9.53
C GLY A 163 16.16 -14.68 9.81
N ARG A 164 15.78 -14.95 11.07
CA ARG A 164 14.67 -15.86 11.40
C ARG A 164 13.50 -15.09 12.03
N PRO A 165 12.26 -15.28 11.57
CA PRO A 165 11.11 -14.62 12.15
C PRO A 165 10.68 -15.30 13.45
N ASP A 166 10.40 -14.50 14.48
CA ASP A 166 9.59 -14.92 15.61
C ASP A 166 8.12 -14.83 15.18
N TRP A 167 7.44 -15.99 15.09
CA TRP A 167 6.09 -16.10 14.56
C TRP A 167 5.03 -15.95 15.64
N PHE A 168 4.02 -15.13 15.34
CA PHE A 168 2.82 -14.93 16.14
C PHE A 168 1.61 -15.42 15.35
N GLU A 169 0.85 -16.36 15.90
CA GLU A 169 -0.43 -16.81 15.32
C GLU A 169 -1.46 -15.69 15.45
N VAL A 170 -1.99 -15.20 14.33
CA VAL A 170 -2.90 -14.04 14.30
C VAL A 170 -4.32 -14.38 13.85
N GLY A 171 -4.60 -15.67 13.73
CA GLY A 171 -5.89 -16.23 13.36
C GLY A 171 -5.89 -16.73 11.92
N ASP A 172 -6.85 -16.28 11.13
CA ASP A 172 -7.10 -16.78 9.78
C ASP A 172 -7.33 -15.67 8.74
N GLY A 173 -7.22 -16.08 7.48
CA GLY A 173 -7.52 -15.26 6.32
C GLY A 173 -6.28 -14.72 5.60
N GLU A 174 -6.50 -14.11 4.44
CA GLU A 174 -5.43 -13.56 3.61
C GLU A 174 -5.17 -12.09 3.96
N VAL A 175 -3.91 -11.74 4.22
CA VAL A 175 -3.48 -10.33 4.33
C VAL A 175 -3.44 -9.71 2.94
N ARG A 176 -4.21 -8.64 2.71
CA ARG A 176 -4.29 -7.95 1.41
C ARG A 176 -3.31 -6.79 1.30
N SER A 177 -3.11 -6.04 2.38
CA SER A 177 -2.17 -4.92 2.47
C SER A 177 -1.89 -4.53 3.92
N LEU A 178 -0.68 -4.05 4.21
CA LEU A 178 -0.36 -3.38 5.47
C LEU A 178 -0.76 -1.91 5.40
N VAL A 179 -1.41 -1.42 6.45
CA VAL A 179 -1.76 -0.01 6.64
C VAL A 179 -0.66 0.71 7.41
N ASN A 180 -0.29 0.19 8.59
CA ASN A 180 0.82 0.71 9.38
C ASN A 180 1.31 -0.33 10.40
N VAL A 181 2.55 -0.20 10.86
CA VAL A 181 3.12 -1.03 11.92
C VAL A 181 4.02 -0.19 12.82
N TYR A 182 3.99 -0.39 14.13
CA TYR A 182 4.84 0.35 15.06
C TYR A 182 5.03 -0.39 16.37
N GLU A 183 6.01 0.06 17.15
CA GLU A 183 6.30 -0.48 18.48
C GLU A 183 5.70 0.41 19.57
N ASP A 184 5.13 -0.21 20.60
CA ASP A 184 4.56 0.48 21.76
C ASP A 184 4.78 -0.34 23.04
N LEU A 185 5.63 0.18 23.94
CA LEU A 185 5.88 -0.38 25.28
C LEU A 185 6.05 -1.91 25.33
N GLY A 186 6.99 -2.45 24.53
CA GLY A 186 7.26 -3.89 24.48
C GLY A 186 6.27 -4.69 23.64
N ARG A 187 5.45 -4.01 22.84
CA ARG A 187 4.50 -4.63 21.89
C ARG A 187 4.77 -4.16 20.48
N VAL A 188 4.33 -4.93 19.50
CA VAL A 188 4.24 -4.51 18.09
C VAL A 188 2.77 -4.42 17.72
N VAL A 189 2.35 -3.27 17.23
CA VAL A 189 0.98 -3.03 16.76
C VAL A 189 0.99 -3.06 15.24
N VAL A 190 0.18 -3.95 14.66
CA VAL A 190 0.07 -4.18 13.22
C VAL A 190 -1.35 -3.88 12.78
N ASP A 191 -1.51 -2.87 11.92
CA ASP A 191 -2.78 -2.58 11.26
C ASP A 191 -2.68 -3.02 9.80
N ALA A 192 -3.51 -3.99 9.44
CA ALA A 192 -3.54 -4.56 8.09
C ALA A 192 -4.97 -4.82 7.63
N ILE A 193 -5.16 -4.85 6.31
CA ILE A 193 -6.42 -5.19 5.70
C ILE A 193 -6.41 -6.67 5.35
N TRP A 194 -7.42 -7.37 5.83
CA TRP A 194 -7.61 -8.80 5.66
C TRP A 194 -8.77 -9.07 4.72
N ALA A 195 -8.70 -10.13 3.93
CA ALA A 195 -9.83 -10.58 3.12
C ALA A 195 -11.05 -10.89 4.03
N PRO A 196 -12.28 -10.53 3.62
CA PRO A 196 -12.66 -9.97 2.32
C PRO A 196 -12.53 -8.45 2.18
N GLY A 197 -12.06 -7.72 3.20
CA GLY A 197 -11.97 -6.25 3.20
C GLY A 197 -12.24 -5.67 4.59
N VAL A 198 -11.51 -6.15 5.59
CA VAL A 198 -11.66 -5.75 6.99
C VAL A 198 -10.33 -5.25 7.51
N LEU A 199 -10.31 -4.01 8.03
CA LEU A 199 -9.15 -3.52 8.76
C LEU A 199 -9.08 -4.26 10.10
N ARG A 200 -7.93 -4.87 10.41
CA ARG A 200 -7.70 -5.51 11.70
C ARG A 200 -6.46 -4.92 12.35
N ARG A 201 -6.55 -4.68 13.66
CA ARG A 201 -5.43 -4.34 14.52
C ARG A 201 -5.01 -5.55 15.31
N HIS A 202 -3.77 -5.99 15.14
CA HIS A 202 -3.14 -7.01 15.96
C HIS A 202 -2.11 -6.37 16.87
N VAL A 203 -2.16 -6.68 18.16
CA VAL A 203 -1.18 -6.25 19.16
C VAL A 203 -0.43 -7.48 19.62
N LEU A 204 0.86 -7.55 19.30
CA LEU A 204 1.76 -8.65 19.58
C LEU A 204 2.57 -8.30 20.84
N ASP A 205 2.44 -9.10 21.89
CA ASP A 205 3.17 -8.90 23.14
C ASP A 205 4.50 -9.65 23.12
N LEU A 206 5.62 -8.92 23.11
CA LEU A 206 6.94 -9.50 22.89
C LEU A 206 7.44 -10.31 24.09
N ALA A 207 6.91 -10.06 25.29
CA ALA A 207 7.34 -10.76 26.50
C ALA A 207 6.60 -12.10 26.66
N THR A 208 5.33 -12.15 26.28
CA THR A 208 4.46 -13.31 26.52
C THR A 208 4.18 -14.14 25.27
N GLY A 209 4.43 -13.60 24.07
CA GLY A 209 4.00 -14.21 22.82
C GLY A 209 2.49 -14.02 22.54
N GLY A 210 1.77 -13.29 23.41
CA GLY A 210 0.32 -13.12 23.30
C GLY A 210 -0.09 -12.23 22.12
N VAL A 211 -1.22 -12.55 21.51
CA VAL A 211 -1.81 -11.76 20.42
C VAL A 211 -3.20 -11.29 20.81
N ARG A 212 -3.44 -9.97 20.72
CA ARG A 212 -4.78 -9.40 20.82
C ARG A 212 -5.22 -8.84 19.47
N ARG A 213 -6.40 -9.25 19.02
CA ARG A 213 -7.02 -8.78 17.76
C ARG A 213 -8.17 -7.83 18.03
N ILE A 214 -8.30 -6.79 17.22
CA ILE A 214 -9.45 -5.90 17.16
C ILE A 214 -9.86 -5.79 15.69
N ASP A 215 -11.11 -6.10 15.39
CA ASP A 215 -11.67 -5.86 14.07
C ASP A 215 -12.17 -4.41 14.00
N LEU A 216 -11.68 -3.68 13.02
CA LEU A 216 -12.02 -2.29 12.71
C LEU A 216 -12.95 -2.27 11.48
N PRO A 217 -13.48 -1.10 11.07
CA PRO A 217 -14.44 -1.03 9.97
C PRO A 217 -13.95 -1.63 8.64
N ALA A 218 -14.91 -1.97 7.78
CA ALA A 218 -14.62 -2.48 6.44
C ALA A 218 -13.77 -1.49 5.63
N MET A 219 -12.72 -2.01 4.98
CA MET A 219 -11.75 -1.26 4.20
C MET A 219 -11.03 -2.20 3.22
N ASP A 220 -10.91 -1.81 1.95
CA ASP A 220 -10.28 -2.60 0.89
C ASP A 220 -8.80 -2.27 0.69
N VAL A 221 -8.45 -1.00 0.86
CA VAL A 221 -7.08 -0.45 0.92
C VAL A 221 -7.05 0.69 1.93
N GLY A 222 -5.91 0.88 2.59
CA GLY A 222 -5.76 1.86 3.65
C GLY A 222 -4.33 2.40 3.70
N THR A 223 -4.22 3.66 4.08
CA THR A 223 -2.97 4.37 4.33
C THR A 223 -3.13 5.25 5.56
N VAL A 224 -2.02 5.60 6.18
CA VAL A 224 -1.95 6.65 7.20
C VAL A 224 -1.38 7.92 6.56
N ASP A 225 -1.37 9.00 7.33
CA ASP A 225 -0.47 10.12 7.08
C ASP A 225 0.98 9.61 7.10
N GLU A 226 1.73 9.79 6.00
CA GLU A 226 3.05 9.20 5.83
C GLU A 226 4.06 9.66 6.90
N ARG A 227 3.84 10.83 7.54
CA ARG A 227 4.64 11.33 8.67
C ARG A 227 4.52 10.44 9.93
N PHE A 228 3.49 9.60 9.96
CA PHE A 228 3.17 8.65 11.03
C PHE A 228 3.33 7.18 10.59
N ALA A 229 3.85 6.93 9.39
CA ALA A 229 4.27 5.58 9.01
C ALA A 229 5.37 5.09 9.98
N GLY A 230 5.29 3.85 10.44
CA GLY A 230 6.21 3.31 11.44
C GLY A 230 5.93 3.79 12.87
N ARG A 231 4.92 4.65 13.09
CA ARG A 231 4.62 5.30 14.36
C ARG A 231 3.16 5.11 14.77
N ARG A 232 2.88 5.34 16.05
CA ARG A 232 1.49 5.39 16.55
C ARG A 232 0.73 6.48 15.80
N HIS A 233 -0.45 6.12 15.30
CA HIS A 233 -1.32 6.98 14.50
C HIS A 233 -2.76 6.90 15.01
N ARG A 234 -3.57 7.87 14.61
CA ARG A 234 -4.99 8.03 14.90
C ARG A 234 -5.88 7.87 13.67
N PHE A 235 -5.45 8.30 12.50
CA PHE A 235 -6.29 8.31 11.30
C PHE A 235 -5.84 7.30 10.25
N VAL A 236 -6.82 6.58 9.69
CA VAL A 236 -6.63 5.71 8.51
C VAL A 236 -7.52 6.22 7.39
N PHE A 237 -6.94 6.45 6.23
CA PHE A 237 -7.63 6.87 5.00
C PHE A 237 -7.61 5.73 4.00
N GLY A 238 -8.70 5.51 3.27
CA GLY A 238 -8.78 4.33 2.41
C GLY A 238 -10.01 4.29 1.54
N THR A 239 -10.30 3.10 1.02
CA THR A 239 -11.53 2.83 0.26
C THR A 239 -12.33 1.72 0.91
N ALA A 240 -13.65 1.73 0.71
CA ALA A 240 -14.52 0.62 1.06
C ALA A 240 -15.66 0.55 0.02
N GLY A 241 -15.56 -0.38 -0.92
CA GLY A 241 -16.42 -0.49 -2.08
C GLY A 241 -16.27 0.70 -3.04
N THR A 242 -17.34 1.49 -3.14
CA THR A 242 -17.40 2.73 -3.95
C THR A 242 -17.19 3.99 -3.12
N ALA A 243 -16.74 3.85 -1.88
CA ALA A 243 -16.54 4.97 -0.95
C ALA A 243 -15.06 5.23 -0.72
N ILE A 244 -14.71 6.51 -0.58
CA ILE A 244 -13.50 6.97 0.12
C ILE A 244 -13.86 7.05 1.60
N VAL A 245 -12.97 6.58 2.48
CA VAL A 245 -13.21 6.50 3.92
C VAL A 245 -12.07 7.12 4.73
N ARG A 246 -12.43 7.74 5.85
CA ARG A 246 -11.53 8.14 6.93
C ARG A 246 -12.01 7.48 8.21
N HIS A 247 -11.11 6.83 8.94
CA HIS A 247 -11.40 6.21 10.22
C HIS A 247 -10.51 6.80 11.32
N ASP A 248 -11.11 7.21 12.43
CA ASP A 248 -10.42 7.59 13.66
C ASP A 248 -10.36 6.38 14.59
N VAL A 249 -9.18 5.77 14.72
CA VAL A 249 -8.99 4.56 15.54
C VAL A 249 -9.06 4.84 17.04
N ALA A 250 -8.94 6.10 17.47
CA ALA A 250 -9.03 6.47 18.88
C ALA A 250 -10.49 6.65 19.31
N LEU A 251 -11.31 7.26 18.45
CA LEU A 251 -12.73 7.48 18.72
C LEU A 251 -13.64 6.36 18.20
N GLY A 252 -13.15 5.52 17.29
CA GLY A 252 -13.97 4.48 16.64
C GLY A 252 -14.96 5.04 15.62
N CYS A 253 -14.74 6.26 15.12
CA CYS A 253 -15.64 6.92 14.18
C CYS A 253 -15.16 6.78 12.74
N THR A 254 -16.10 6.67 11.79
CA THR A 254 -15.79 6.57 10.35
C THR A 254 -16.61 7.56 9.56
N TRP A 255 -15.93 8.34 8.73
CA TRP A 255 -16.54 9.22 7.73
C TRP A 255 -16.34 8.62 6.35
N ARG A 256 -17.35 8.78 5.48
CA ARG A 256 -17.37 8.17 4.15
C ARG A 256 -17.86 9.18 3.12
N ARG A 257 -17.33 9.06 1.91
CA ARG A 257 -17.81 9.76 0.72
C ARG A 257 -18.04 8.75 -0.38
N GLU A 258 -19.28 8.58 -0.79
CA GLU A 258 -19.61 7.77 -1.96
C GLU A 258 -19.18 8.50 -3.24
N VAL A 259 -18.51 7.77 -4.12
CA VAL A 259 -18.07 8.27 -5.44
C VAL A 259 -18.66 7.45 -6.61
N GLY A 260 -19.47 6.43 -6.31
CA GLY A 260 -20.24 5.66 -7.29
C GLY A 260 -19.44 4.66 -8.15
N VAL A 261 -18.11 4.71 -8.07
CA VAL A 261 -17.17 3.78 -8.72
C VAL A 261 -16.08 3.40 -7.74
N THR A 262 -15.45 2.23 -7.89
CA THR A 262 -14.31 1.87 -7.04
C THR A 262 -13.14 2.82 -7.33
N PRO A 263 -12.70 3.64 -6.37
CA PRO A 263 -11.63 4.58 -6.60
C PRO A 263 -10.27 3.87 -6.60
N VAL A 264 -9.26 4.54 -7.16
CA VAL A 264 -7.85 4.23 -6.90
C VAL A 264 -7.56 4.52 -5.43
N GLN A 265 -6.59 3.81 -4.83
CA GLN A 265 -6.14 4.05 -3.46
C GLN A 265 -5.95 5.57 -3.22
N PRO A 266 -6.66 6.17 -2.25
CA PRO A 266 -6.46 7.56 -1.91
C PRO A 266 -5.10 7.76 -1.24
N VAL A 267 -4.53 8.95 -1.41
CA VAL A 267 -3.32 9.39 -0.72
C VAL A 267 -3.66 10.56 0.18
N PHE A 268 -2.98 10.64 1.33
CA PHE A 268 -3.07 11.79 2.22
C PHE A 268 -1.94 12.76 1.92
N VAL A 269 -2.24 14.07 1.84
CA VAL A 269 -1.25 15.14 1.66
C VAL A 269 -1.39 16.13 2.82
N PRO A 270 -0.33 16.36 3.62
CA PRO A 270 -0.43 17.24 4.78
C PRO A 270 -0.55 18.71 4.39
N ARG A 271 -1.30 19.47 5.20
CA ARG A 271 -1.39 20.94 5.15
C ARG A 271 -0.62 21.58 6.31
N GLY A 272 -0.80 21.04 7.51
CA GLY A 272 -0.16 21.50 8.75
C GLY A 272 0.63 20.40 9.45
N GLU A 273 1.02 20.62 10.71
CA GLU A 273 1.80 19.67 11.50
C GLU A 273 0.93 18.54 12.08
N ASP A 274 -0.32 18.84 12.41
CA ASP A 274 -1.24 17.90 13.05
C ASP A 274 -1.55 16.69 12.15
N GLU A 275 -1.69 15.52 12.79
CA GLU A 275 -2.07 14.29 12.08
C GLU A 275 -3.45 14.45 11.44
N GLY A 276 -3.54 14.19 10.14
CA GLY A 276 -4.81 14.24 9.43
C GLY A 276 -5.29 15.66 9.06
N ASP A 277 -4.55 16.72 9.38
CA ASP A 277 -4.79 18.06 8.82
C ASP A 277 -4.17 18.15 7.42
N GLY A 278 -5.02 18.09 6.40
CA GLY A 278 -4.57 18.01 5.02
C GLY A 278 -5.68 17.66 4.05
N TRP A 279 -5.26 17.06 2.94
CA TRP A 279 -6.15 16.66 1.86
C TRP A 279 -6.10 15.16 1.64
N VAL A 280 -7.25 14.60 1.27
CA VAL A 280 -7.33 13.27 0.67
C VAL A 280 -7.46 13.46 -0.83
N VAL A 281 -6.47 12.97 -1.58
CA VAL A 281 -6.46 13.03 -3.04
C VAL A 281 -6.74 11.64 -3.60
N ALA A 282 -7.75 11.52 -4.46
CA ALA A 282 -8.19 10.22 -4.98
C ALA A 282 -8.61 10.31 -6.44
N VAL A 283 -8.42 9.23 -7.19
CA VAL A 283 -8.96 9.09 -8.55
C VAL A 283 -10.22 8.23 -8.50
N ALA A 284 -11.32 8.73 -9.04
CA ALA A 284 -12.58 8.01 -9.17
C ALA A 284 -13.12 8.18 -10.59
N GLY A 285 -13.05 7.13 -11.41
CA GLY A 285 -13.48 7.21 -12.81
C GLY A 285 -12.60 8.17 -13.60
N ASP A 286 -13.20 9.22 -14.16
CA ASP A 286 -12.53 10.28 -14.93
C ASP A 286 -12.22 11.53 -14.09
N GLU A 287 -12.29 11.45 -12.76
CA GLU A 287 -12.05 12.59 -11.88
C GLU A 287 -10.90 12.33 -10.89
N VAL A 288 -10.08 13.36 -10.66
CA VAL A 288 -9.24 13.48 -9.45
C VAL A 288 -9.96 14.38 -8.47
N LEU A 289 -10.28 13.84 -7.30
CA LEU A 289 -10.92 14.57 -6.21
C LEU A 289 -9.85 15.04 -5.23
N VAL A 290 -9.92 16.33 -4.87
CA VAL A 290 -9.18 16.91 -3.75
C VAL A 290 -10.19 17.20 -2.64
N LEU A 291 -10.12 16.42 -1.57
CA LEU A 291 -11.06 16.47 -0.45
C LEU A 291 -10.36 17.04 0.78
N ASP A 292 -11.08 17.81 1.60
CA ASP A 292 -10.59 18.13 2.93
C ASP A 292 -10.65 16.87 3.81
N ALA A 293 -9.51 16.50 4.43
CA ALA A 293 -9.45 15.31 5.27
C ALA A 293 -10.31 15.45 6.54
N ALA A 294 -10.52 16.67 7.04
CA ALA A 294 -11.35 16.94 8.20
C ALA A 294 -12.85 16.81 7.88
N ASP A 295 -13.27 17.15 6.67
CA ASP A 295 -14.66 17.08 6.18
C ASP A 295 -14.79 16.26 4.89
N LEU A 296 -14.63 14.94 5.01
CA LEU A 296 -14.67 14.03 3.88
C LEU A 296 -16.05 14.02 3.16
N ALA A 297 -17.12 14.27 3.91
CA ALA A 297 -18.50 14.27 3.40
C ALA A 297 -18.90 15.59 2.72
N GLY A 298 -18.15 16.67 2.96
CA GLY A 298 -18.34 17.98 2.34
C GLY A 298 -18.07 18.01 0.83
N PRO A 299 -18.30 19.17 0.19
CA PRO A 299 -17.94 19.36 -1.21
C PRO A 299 -16.41 19.21 -1.42
N PRO A 300 -15.94 18.67 -2.56
CA PRO A 300 -14.52 18.69 -2.88
C PRO A 300 -13.99 20.13 -2.88
N VAL A 301 -12.77 20.30 -2.41
CA VAL A 301 -12.04 21.56 -2.54
C VAL A 301 -11.75 21.87 -4.01
N ALA A 302 -11.36 20.82 -4.75
CA ALA A 302 -11.22 20.87 -6.19
C ALA A 302 -11.53 19.51 -6.83
N VAL A 303 -11.92 19.55 -8.11
CA VAL A 303 -12.09 18.38 -8.96
C VAL A 303 -11.36 18.61 -10.27
N VAL A 304 -10.45 17.72 -10.62
CA VAL A 304 -9.73 17.73 -11.90
C VAL A 304 -10.34 16.70 -12.83
N ARG A 305 -10.72 17.11 -14.04
CA ARG A 305 -11.26 16.21 -15.06
C ARG A 305 -10.15 15.58 -15.88
N LEU A 306 -10.14 14.26 -15.94
CA LEU A 306 -9.29 13.46 -16.80
C LEU A 306 -9.97 13.22 -18.15
N PRO A 307 -9.21 13.10 -19.24
CA PRO A 307 -9.78 12.80 -20.56
C PRO A 307 -10.22 11.33 -20.73
N PHE A 308 -10.06 10.50 -19.70
CA PHE A 308 -10.42 9.08 -19.71
C PHE A 308 -10.69 8.58 -18.29
N ALA A 309 -11.47 7.49 -18.20
CA ALA A 309 -11.68 6.80 -16.94
C ALA A 309 -10.46 5.96 -16.55
N VAL A 310 -10.05 6.05 -15.28
CA VAL A 310 -8.98 5.28 -14.68
C VAL A 310 -9.58 4.05 -13.99
N ALA A 311 -9.10 2.87 -14.35
CA ALA A 311 -9.47 1.63 -13.67
C ALA A 311 -8.97 1.64 -12.22
N ALA A 312 -9.75 1.06 -11.31
CA ALA A 312 -9.38 0.92 -9.91
C ALA A 312 -7.99 0.28 -9.76
N SER A 313 -7.18 0.85 -8.88
CA SER A 313 -5.82 0.40 -8.58
C SER A 313 -5.57 0.54 -7.08
N ARG A 314 -4.82 -0.41 -6.52
CA ARG A 314 -4.44 -0.42 -5.10
C ARG A 314 -3.07 0.22 -4.86
N HIS A 315 -2.54 0.91 -5.87
CA HIS A 315 -1.16 1.40 -5.86
C HIS A 315 -1.13 2.83 -6.38
N ALA A 316 -1.21 3.76 -5.44
CA ALA A 316 -0.96 5.17 -5.68
C ALA A 316 -0.10 5.76 -4.56
N THR A 317 0.62 6.84 -4.88
CA THR A 317 1.47 7.58 -3.95
C THR A 317 1.47 9.06 -4.33
N TRP A 318 1.84 9.91 -3.38
CA TRP A 318 2.05 11.33 -3.59
C TRP A 318 3.56 11.62 -3.70
N LEU A 319 3.95 12.37 -4.71
CA LEU A 319 5.31 12.86 -4.89
C LEU A 319 5.31 14.37 -4.64
N PRO A 320 5.79 14.85 -3.48
CA PRO A 320 5.96 16.28 -3.25
C PRO A 320 6.83 16.91 -4.34
N ARG A 321 6.58 18.17 -4.69
CA ARG A 321 7.47 18.90 -5.58
C ARG A 321 8.84 19.06 -4.90
N ARG A 322 9.89 18.55 -5.54
CA ARG A 322 11.30 18.81 -5.16
C ARG A 322 11.78 20.12 -5.76
#